data_AF-A0A2H9TIJ4-F1
#
_entry.id   AF-A0A2H9TIJ4-F1
#
_cell.length_a   1.000
_cell.length_b   1.000
_cell.length_c   1.000
_cell.angle_alpha   90.00
_cell.angle_beta   90.00
_cell.angle_gamma   90.00
#
_symmetry.space_group_name_H-M   'P 1'
#
loop_
_entity.id
_entity.type
_entity.pdbx_description
1 polymer ?
#
loop_
_entity_poly.entity_id
_entity_poly.type
_entity_poly.pdbx_seq_one_letter_code
_entity_poly.pdbx_strand_id
1 'polypeptide(L)'
;ILGIFLLHSLEAQLGHLKYRGIRLIELGPGKGTLASDIIRVRLTMPLLTSEDIFAICPKLRRVQEDLLRSKFPQVDYKWCATADEIRDEVLVDGLDVGDDVQFRLVKSSGATSPMRILKVETRYEGIEIGSSIEIAPESLRIAKHFANLICRSGGIFVAAIRRHRLLESPLEAVGEADLSADVNFGLLAECFASNLFQLTGPCTQKQFLESYGIRERLAAISGRADQKTREDLESQVFRLTNEAQMGSIYKVNFGKRIFIPITTSGIFSFILNYQRRLDNPKSNENVIMADIFNNLHGQVGKTAVAKSLTTLVEKAEISGKAYGKQWVYVARQDTLPTPSPEDLNLLDAEIESLKKSVDEKREATRQIQSRIGHHHSHNILELNSLNNSLTNEVMAKRIQELTEENATFIKRLELLRTGTRRVDPVEKAKVDKMYELHCKEWKSRKRMCKEMLDAITENLPQSPSAFMEELGMETDPVGTK
;
A
#
# COMPACT_ATOMS: atom_id res chain seq x y z
N ILE A 1 -31.43 -1.03 -5.88
CA ILE A 1 -31.05 -1.33 -7.28
C ILE A 1 -29.88 -2.29 -7.32
N LEU A 2 -28.70 -1.97 -6.77
CA LEU A 2 -27.54 -2.88 -6.82
C LEU A 2 -27.81 -4.28 -6.23
N GLY A 3 -28.56 -4.38 -5.13
CA GLY A 3 -29.00 -5.69 -4.60
C GLY A 3 -29.88 -6.48 -5.58
N ILE A 4 -30.72 -5.82 -6.38
CA ILE A 4 -31.54 -6.46 -7.42
C ILE A 4 -30.66 -6.92 -8.58
N PHE A 5 -29.69 -6.10 -8.99
CA PHE A 5 -28.70 -6.47 -9.99
C PHE A 5 -27.91 -7.72 -9.58
N LEU A 6 -27.39 -7.74 -8.35
CA LEU A 6 -26.62 -8.87 -7.83
C LEU A 6 -27.48 -10.14 -7.80
N LEU A 7 -28.74 -10.02 -7.39
CA LEU A 7 -29.69 -11.13 -7.45
C LEU A 7 -29.88 -11.64 -8.87
N HIS A 8 -30.29 -10.77 -9.78
CA HIS A 8 -30.56 -11.13 -11.16
C HIS A 8 -29.34 -11.78 -11.82
N SER A 9 -28.16 -11.26 -11.51
CA SER A 9 -26.90 -11.80 -12.03
C SER A 9 -26.56 -13.16 -11.43
N LEU A 10 -26.84 -13.38 -10.13
CA LEU A 10 -26.70 -14.69 -9.49
C LEU A 10 -27.69 -15.70 -10.08
N GLU A 11 -28.97 -15.35 -10.23
CA GLU A 11 -29.97 -16.23 -10.87
C GLU A 11 -29.57 -16.57 -12.31
N ALA A 12 -29.09 -15.59 -13.08
CA ALA A 12 -28.62 -15.81 -14.45
C ALA A 12 -27.35 -16.68 -14.53
N GLN A 13 -26.47 -16.63 -13.53
CA GLN A 13 -25.29 -17.50 -13.47
C GLN A 13 -25.59 -18.92 -12.97
N LEU A 14 -26.60 -19.09 -12.11
CA LEU A 14 -26.77 -20.29 -11.30
C LEU A 14 -28.02 -21.12 -11.67
N GLY A 15 -28.97 -20.56 -12.43
CA GLY A 15 -30.25 -21.21 -12.70
C GLY A 15 -31.03 -21.50 -11.41
N HIS A 16 -31.73 -22.63 -11.33
CA HIS A 16 -32.47 -23.07 -10.13
C HIS A 16 -31.60 -23.79 -9.07
N LEU A 17 -30.28 -23.83 -9.22
CA LEU A 17 -29.39 -24.55 -8.30
C LEU A 17 -29.17 -23.76 -7.00
N LYS A 18 -29.50 -24.36 -5.86
CA LYS A 18 -29.21 -23.82 -4.53
C LYS A 18 -27.71 -23.95 -4.22
N TYR A 19 -26.95 -22.86 -4.31
CA TYR A 19 -25.62 -22.79 -3.71
C TYR A 19 -25.72 -22.44 -2.21
N ARG A 20 -24.83 -23.05 -1.40
CA ARG A 20 -24.54 -22.64 -0.02
C ARG A 20 -23.22 -21.86 -0.01
N GLY A 21 -23.12 -20.81 0.81
CA GLY A 21 -21.89 -20.05 1.03
C GLY A 21 -21.56 -18.98 -0.01
N ILE A 22 -22.51 -18.09 -0.33
CA ILE A 22 -22.26 -16.95 -1.21
C ILE A 22 -21.50 -15.87 -0.43
N ARG A 23 -20.38 -15.35 -0.96
CA ARG A 23 -19.63 -14.29 -0.29
C ARG A 23 -19.87 -12.96 -0.99
N LEU A 24 -20.31 -11.94 -0.26
CA LEU A 24 -20.46 -10.58 -0.78
C LEU A 24 -19.31 -9.72 -0.26
N ILE A 25 -18.46 -9.26 -1.17
CA ILE A 25 -17.25 -8.52 -0.80
C ILE A 25 -17.41 -7.07 -1.25
N GLU A 26 -17.30 -6.12 -0.32
CA GLU A 26 -17.35 -4.69 -0.61
C GLU A 26 -16.00 -4.05 -0.30
N LEU A 27 -15.31 -3.59 -1.34
CA LEU A 27 -14.05 -2.87 -1.20
C LEU A 27 -14.35 -1.40 -0.90
N GLY A 28 -13.85 -0.91 0.24
CA GLY A 28 -14.04 0.48 0.68
C GLY A 28 -15.50 0.86 0.99
N PRO A 29 -16.18 0.20 1.95
CA PRO A 29 -17.63 0.37 2.15
C PRO A 29 -18.06 1.69 2.82
N GLY A 30 -17.13 2.61 3.06
CA GLY A 30 -17.43 3.90 3.70
C GLY A 30 -18.10 3.72 5.06
N LYS A 31 -19.35 4.17 5.23
CA LYS A 31 -20.12 4.00 6.47
C LYS A 31 -20.90 2.67 6.55
N GLY A 32 -20.84 1.82 5.53
CA GLY A 32 -21.60 0.56 5.44
C GLY A 32 -23.05 0.70 4.97
N THR A 33 -23.44 1.88 4.46
CA THR A 33 -24.82 2.14 4.00
C THR A 33 -25.19 1.29 2.80
N LEU A 34 -24.27 1.11 1.83
CA LEU A 34 -24.51 0.28 0.66
C LEU A 34 -24.68 -1.19 1.04
N ALA A 35 -23.75 -1.75 1.83
CA ALA A 35 -23.89 -3.08 2.43
C ALA A 35 -25.24 -3.24 3.15
N SER A 36 -25.63 -2.27 3.99
CA SER A 36 -26.90 -2.30 4.73
C SER A 36 -28.11 -2.40 3.80
N ASP A 37 -28.12 -1.63 2.71
CA ASP A 37 -29.19 -1.65 1.71
C ASP A 37 -29.22 -2.95 0.90
N ILE A 38 -28.05 -3.49 0.55
CA ILE A 38 -27.95 -4.78 -0.14
C ILE A 38 -28.45 -5.90 0.77
N ILE A 39 -28.01 -5.95 2.04
CA ILE A 39 -28.46 -6.95 3.02
C ILE A 39 -29.97 -6.87 3.21
N ARG A 40 -30.54 -5.66 3.31
CA ARG A 40 -31.99 -5.47 3.45
C ARG A 40 -32.76 -6.07 2.27
N VAL A 41 -32.32 -5.83 1.04
CA VAL A 41 -32.94 -6.41 -0.18
C VAL A 41 -32.69 -7.92 -0.25
N ARG A 42 -31.54 -8.37 0.22
CA ARG A 42 -31.11 -9.76 0.23
C ARG A 42 -31.94 -10.63 1.20
N LEU A 43 -32.30 -10.09 2.37
CA LEU A 43 -33.05 -10.81 3.41
C LEU A 43 -34.52 -11.07 3.05
N THR A 44 -35.06 -10.42 2.02
CA THR A 44 -36.45 -10.68 1.58
C THR A 44 -36.58 -11.94 0.73
N MET A 45 -35.54 -12.79 0.63
CA MET A 45 -35.47 -13.88 -0.35
C MET A 45 -35.14 -15.25 0.28
N PRO A 46 -35.89 -16.32 -0.08
CA PRO A 46 -35.79 -17.65 0.55
C PRO A 46 -34.66 -18.55 0.02
N LEU A 47 -33.86 -18.11 -0.97
CA LEU A 47 -32.93 -18.96 -1.72
C LEU A 47 -31.55 -19.18 -1.08
N LEU A 48 -31.22 -18.51 0.03
CA LEU A 48 -29.82 -18.40 0.48
C LEU A 48 -29.70 -18.34 2.01
N THR A 49 -28.61 -18.89 2.56
CA THR A 49 -28.43 -19.23 3.99
C THR A 49 -27.56 -18.22 4.77
N SER A 50 -27.47 -18.37 6.10
CA SER A 50 -26.76 -17.50 7.05
C SER A 50 -25.22 -17.55 6.99
N GLU A 51 -24.63 -18.22 5.99
CA GLU A 51 -23.18 -18.45 5.86
C GLU A 51 -22.49 -17.42 4.94
N ASP A 52 -23.20 -16.36 4.57
CA ASP A 52 -22.73 -15.37 3.60
C ASP A 52 -21.79 -14.35 4.26
N ILE A 53 -20.52 -14.34 3.85
CA ILE A 53 -19.47 -13.51 4.44
C ILE A 53 -19.41 -12.14 3.77
N PHE A 54 -19.52 -11.07 4.57
CA PHE A 54 -19.21 -9.69 4.17
C PHE A 54 -17.77 -9.32 4.51
N ALA A 55 -16.91 -9.12 3.51
CA ALA A 55 -15.52 -8.68 3.70
C ALA A 55 -15.38 -7.17 3.47
N ILE A 56 -14.87 -6.45 4.48
CA ILE A 56 -14.85 -4.97 4.57
C ILE A 56 -13.46 -4.46 5.00
N CYS A 57 -12.89 -3.54 4.20
CA CYS A 57 -11.62 -2.84 4.46
C CYS A 57 -11.80 -1.65 5.44
N PRO A 58 -10.97 -1.46 6.51
CA PRO A 58 -11.40 -0.78 7.71
C PRO A 58 -10.62 0.52 7.99
N LYS A 59 -11.18 1.68 7.64
CA LYS A 59 -10.90 2.96 8.34
C LYS A 59 -12.05 3.36 9.27
N LEU A 60 -13.28 2.88 9.02
CA LEU A 60 -14.50 3.17 9.80
C LEU A 60 -15.17 1.92 10.40
N ARG A 61 -14.36 0.91 10.79
CA ARG A 61 -14.86 -0.41 11.24
C ARG A 61 -15.95 -0.29 12.31
N ARG A 62 -15.73 0.50 13.36
CA ARG A 62 -16.70 0.66 14.47
C ARG A 62 -18.06 1.15 13.97
N VAL A 63 -18.08 2.20 13.14
CA VAL A 63 -19.31 2.76 12.56
C VAL A 63 -20.05 1.74 11.70
N GLN A 64 -19.30 0.95 10.93
CA GLN A 64 -19.87 -0.11 10.08
C GLN A 64 -20.42 -1.26 10.93
N GLU A 65 -19.70 -1.71 11.96
CA GLU A 65 -20.16 -2.75 12.89
C GLU A 65 -21.43 -2.33 13.62
N ASP A 66 -21.45 -1.12 14.19
CA ASP A 66 -22.61 -0.61 14.91
C ASP A 66 -23.84 -0.56 13.99
N LEU A 67 -23.70 -0.08 12.76
CA LEU A 67 -24.79 -0.01 11.79
C LEU A 67 -25.28 -1.41 11.38
N LEU A 68 -24.37 -2.32 11.03
CA LEU A 68 -24.72 -3.61 10.43
C LEU A 68 -25.19 -4.61 11.48
N ARG A 69 -24.51 -4.69 12.62
CA ARG A 69 -24.91 -5.60 13.72
C ARG A 69 -26.20 -5.18 14.40
N SER A 70 -26.47 -3.87 14.52
CA SER A 70 -27.75 -3.38 15.08
C SER A 70 -28.94 -3.72 14.18
N LYS A 71 -28.78 -3.62 12.85
CA LYS A 71 -29.87 -3.86 11.89
C LYS A 71 -30.03 -5.33 11.52
N PHE A 72 -28.93 -6.07 11.42
CA PHE A 72 -28.93 -7.46 10.98
C PHE A 72 -27.99 -8.30 11.86
N PRO A 73 -28.37 -8.57 13.13
CA PRO A 73 -27.58 -9.36 14.05
C PRO A 73 -27.42 -10.84 13.62
N GLN A 74 -28.28 -11.32 12.73
CA GLN A 74 -28.29 -12.69 12.22
C GLN A 74 -27.29 -12.96 11.07
N VAL A 75 -26.62 -11.92 10.56
CA VAL A 75 -25.66 -12.05 9.45
C VAL A 75 -24.26 -12.21 10.02
N ASP A 76 -23.47 -13.11 9.42
CA ASP A 76 -22.07 -13.27 9.78
C ASP A 76 -21.18 -12.26 9.01
N TYR A 77 -20.29 -11.58 9.73
CA TYR A 77 -19.46 -10.51 9.20
C TYR A 77 -17.97 -10.84 9.40
N LYS A 78 -17.18 -10.80 8.32
CA LYS A 78 -15.73 -11.00 8.38
C LYS A 78 -15.01 -9.70 8.03
N TRP A 79 -14.30 -9.11 8.96
CA TRP A 79 -13.56 -7.86 8.69
C TRP A 79 -12.14 -8.17 8.24
N CYS A 80 -11.75 -7.71 7.05
CA CYS A 80 -10.42 -7.92 6.46
C CYS A 80 -9.70 -6.57 6.37
N ALA A 81 -8.47 -6.47 6.87
CA ALA A 81 -7.66 -5.26 6.74
C ALA A 81 -7.23 -5.02 5.29
N THR A 82 -6.94 -6.09 4.54
CA THR A 82 -6.50 -6.04 3.13
C THR A 82 -7.30 -6.98 2.25
N ALA A 83 -7.21 -6.80 0.92
CA ALA A 83 -7.79 -7.73 -0.05
C ALA A 83 -7.11 -9.12 -0.02
N ASP A 84 -5.85 -9.20 0.44
CA ASP A 84 -5.09 -10.45 0.53
C ASP A 84 -5.61 -11.35 1.66
N GLU A 85 -6.12 -10.79 2.76
CA GLU A 85 -6.74 -11.54 3.88
C GLU A 85 -8.04 -12.27 3.53
N ILE A 86 -8.51 -12.11 2.29
CA ILE A 86 -9.61 -12.90 1.72
C ILE A 86 -9.17 -14.37 1.53
N ARG A 87 -7.86 -14.66 1.58
CA ARG A 87 -7.24 -15.98 1.77
C ARG A 87 -5.92 -15.84 2.55
N ASP A 88 -5.94 -16.20 3.83
CA ASP A 88 -4.82 -16.54 4.73
C ASP A 88 -3.40 -15.93 4.47
N GLU A 89 -2.89 -15.28 5.53
CA GLU A 89 -1.49 -14.90 5.85
C GLU A 89 -0.91 -13.50 5.43
N VAL A 90 -0.91 -12.59 6.43
CA VAL A 90 0.19 -11.77 7.02
C VAL A 90 0.75 -10.45 6.39
N LEU A 91 0.59 -9.36 7.20
CA LEU A 91 1.34 -8.09 7.54
C LEU A 91 1.57 -6.98 6.46
N VAL A 92 1.08 -5.72 6.63
CA VAL A 92 1.47 -4.50 7.47
C VAL A 92 2.51 -3.61 6.74
N ASP A 93 2.44 -2.28 6.62
CA ASP A 93 2.28 -1.17 7.60
C ASP A 93 1.99 0.20 6.91
N GLY A 94 1.77 1.27 7.69
CA GLY A 94 1.92 2.64 7.19
C GLY A 94 1.50 3.81 8.09
N LEU A 95 2.15 3.93 9.26
CA LEU A 95 2.63 5.16 9.95
C LEU A 95 1.82 6.48 9.89
N ASP A 96 1.51 6.97 11.09
CA ASP A 96 1.02 8.31 11.43
C ASP A 96 2.21 9.28 11.56
N VAL A 97 2.20 10.41 10.85
CA VAL A 97 3.18 11.49 11.01
C VAL A 97 2.45 12.83 10.81
N GLY A 98 2.54 13.69 11.83
CA GLY A 98 1.64 14.81 12.09
C GLY A 98 1.65 16.02 11.15
N ASP A 99 0.88 17.01 11.58
CA ASP A 99 0.37 18.15 10.81
C ASP A 99 1.44 19.23 10.57
N ASP A 100 2.07 19.19 9.40
CA ASP A 100 2.28 20.31 8.43
C ASP A 100 3.40 19.90 7.44
N VAL A 101 3.03 19.31 6.31
CA VAL A 101 3.98 18.90 5.25
C VAL A 101 3.65 19.61 3.95
N GLN A 102 4.58 20.43 3.46
CA GLN A 102 4.48 21.00 2.12
C GLN A 102 5.03 20.01 1.08
N PHE A 103 4.15 19.48 0.24
CA PHE A 103 4.51 18.55 -0.83
C PHE A 103 4.92 19.30 -2.10
N ARG A 104 6.01 18.86 -2.75
CA ARG A 104 6.45 19.37 -4.06
C ARG A 104 6.72 18.20 -5.00
N LEU A 105 6.25 18.30 -6.24
CA LEU A 105 6.63 17.37 -7.29
C LEU A 105 8.09 17.64 -7.71
N VAL A 106 8.94 16.62 -7.59
CA VAL A 106 10.36 16.70 -7.98
C VAL A 106 10.62 15.65 -9.05
N LYS A 107 11.27 16.04 -10.15
CA LYS A 107 11.74 15.08 -11.15
C LYS A 107 12.82 14.20 -10.53
N SER A 108 12.59 12.89 -10.52
CA SER A 108 13.62 11.93 -10.12
C SER A 108 14.79 11.99 -11.11
N SER A 109 16.01 11.87 -10.60
CA SER A 109 17.24 11.78 -11.43
C SER A 109 17.34 10.48 -12.23
N GLY A 110 16.43 9.52 -12.02
CA GLY A 110 16.38 8.26 -12.75
C GLY A 110 14.98 7.65 -12.81
N ALA A 111 14.87 6.49 -13.48
CA ALA A 111 13.60 5.78 -13.59
C ALA A 111 13.16 5.22 -12.23
N THR A 112 12.05 5.75 -11.71
CA THR A 112 11.38 5.26 -10.50
C THR A 112 10.81 3.86 -10.72
N SER A 113 10.52 3.12 -9.63
CA SER A 113 9.95 1.77 -9.72
C SER A 113 8.67 1.69 -10.58
N PRO A 114 7.71 2.63 -10.49
CA PRO A 114 6.55 2.66 -11.39
C PRO A 114 6.93 2.87 -12.87
N MET A 115 7.95 3.68 -13.14
CA MET A 115 8.46 3.92 -14.50
C MET A 115 9.06 2.66 -15.13
N ARG A 116 9.58 1.74 -14.33
CA ARG A 116 10.10 0.45 -14.82
C ARG A 116 8.97 -0.47 -15.28
N ILE A 117 7.80 -0.43 -14.63
CA ILE A 117 6.62 -1.19 -15.02
C ILE A 117 6.11 -0.71 -16.39
N LEU A 118 6.04 0.62 -16.59
CA LEU A 118 5.63 1.23 -17.87
C LEU A 118 6.51 0.82 -19.06
N LYS A 119 7.82 0.61 -18.84
CA LYS A 119 8.76 0.20 -19.91
C LYS A 119 8.58 -1.25 -20.39
N VAL A 120 7.86 -2.08 -19.64
CA VAL A 120 7.63 -3.49 -19.98
C VAL A 120 6.33 -3.68 -20.77
N GLU A 121 5.38 -2.76 -20.64
CA GLU A 121 4.08 -2.85 -21.29
C GLU A 121 4.11 -2.17 -22.67
N THR A 122 3.85 -2.95 -23.71
CA THR A 122 3.82 -2.49 -25.11
C THR A 122 2.72 -1.45 -25.39
N ARG A 123 1.70 -1.36 -24.53
CA ARG A 123 0.58 -0.42 -24.68
C ARG A 123 0.98 1.07 -24.61
N TYR A 124 2.14 1.37 -24.08
CA TYR A 124 2.66 2.73 -23.95
C TYR A 124 3.74 3.02 -25.01
N GLU A 125 3.99 2.09 -25.93
CA GLU A 125 4.86 2.33 -27.08
C GLU A 125 4.22 3.37 -28.01
N GLY A 126 5.01 4.34 -28.47
CA GLY A 126 4.55 5.37 -29.41
C GLY A 126 3.77 6.54 -28.78
N ILE A 127 3.70 6.65 -27.45
CA ILE A 127 3.10 7.82 -26.80
C ILE A 127 3.98 9.05 -27.04
N GLU A 128 3.36 10.15 -27.47
CA GLU A 128 4.04 11.41 -27.75
C GLU A 128 4.70 12.00 -26.50
N ILE A 129 5.90 12.54 -26.68
CA ILE A 129 6.66 13.23 -25.64
C ILE A 129 5.84 14.44 -25.15
N GLY A 130 5.57 14.49 -23.85
CA GLY A 130 4.73 15.50 -23.21
C GLY A 130 3.37 14.97 -22.74
N SER A 131 2.98 13.77 -23.17
CA SER A 131 1.78 13.09 -22.66
C SER A 131 1.93 12.70 -21.19
N SER A 132 0.82 12.77 -20.45
CA SER A 132 0.74 12.32 -19.06
C SER A 132 -0.01 10.99 -18.98
N ILE A 133 0.55 10.02 -18.25
CA ILE A 133 -0.04 8.69 -18.07
C ILE A 133 -0.24 8.47 -16.57
N GLU A 134 -1.44 8.03 -16.21
CA GLU A 134 -1.77 7.64 -14.85
C GLU A 134 -1.82 6.11 -14.74
N ILE A 135 -1.16 5.56 -13.72
CA ILE A 135 -1.15 4.13 -13.43
C ILE A 135 -1.40 3.87 -11.94
N ALA A 136 -2.16 2.82 -11.66
CA ALA A 136 -2.44 2.34 -10.30
C ALA A 136 -2.00 0.87 -10.16
N PRO A 137 -0.70 0.59 -9.93
CA PRO A 137 -0.17 -0.78 -9.84
C PRO A 137 -0.89 -1.64 -8.80
N GLU A 138 -1.30 -1.04 -7.69
CA GLU A 138 -1.99 -1.75 -6.61
C GLU A 138 -3.41 -2.18 -7.02
N SER A 139 -4.15 -1.29 -7.71
CA SER A 139 -5.48 -1.62 -8.25
C SER A 139 -5.41 -2.76 -9.27
N LEU A 140 -4.35 -2.80 -10.09
CA LEU A 140 -4.07 -3.88 -11.04
C LEU A 140 -3.80 -5.22 -10.32
N ARG A 141 -3.03 -5.20 -9.23
CA ARG A 141 -2.77 -6.39 -8.39
C ARG A 141 -4.06 -6.96 -7.81
N ILE A 142 -4.90 -6.09 -7.23
CA ILE A 142 -6.21 -6.46 -6.67
C ILE A 142 -7.13 -7.03 -7.77
N ALA A 143 -7.20 -6.37 -8.92
CA ALA A 143 -8.03 -6.83 -10.03
C ALA A 143 -7.62 -8.23 -10.53
N LYS A 144 -6.31 -8.49 -10.68
CA LYS A 144 -5.79 -9.82 -11.04
C LYS A 144 -6.12 -10.88 -9.99
N HIS A 145 -6.05 -10.52 -8.70
CA HIS A 145 -6.43 -11.42 -7.61
C HIS A 145 -7.90 -11.82 -7.69
N PHE A 146 -8.82 -10.85 -7.83
CA PHE A 146 -10.25 -11.13 -7.96
C PHE A 146 -10.60 -11.87 -9.27
N ALA A 147 -9.92 -11.56 -10.37
CA ALA A 147 -10.05 -12.32 -11.62
C ALA A 147 -9.75 -13.80 -11.37
N ASN A 148 -8.62 -14.12 -10.75
CA ASN A 148 -8.25 -15.49 -10.43
C ASN A 148 -9.23 -16.18 -9.46
N LEU A 149 -9.71 -15.45 -8.44
CA LEU A 149 -10.67 -15.97 -7.48
C LEU A 149 -12.01 -16.34 -8.14
N ILE A 150 -12.57 -15.43 -8.94
CA ILE A 150 -13.84 -15.66 -9.64
C ILE A 150 -13.71 -16.77 -10.68
N CYS A 151 -12.56 -16.91 -11.31
CA CYS A 151 -12.34 -17.99 -12.27
C CYS A 151 -12.31 -19.37 -11.60
N ARG A 152 -11.75 -19.45 -10.39
CA ARG A 152 -11.72 -20.69 -9.60
C ARG A 152 -13.08 -21.02 -8.98
N SER A 153 -13.78 -20.02 -8.45
CA SER A 153 -14.93 -20.23 -7.56
C SER A 153 -16.27 -19.76 -8.13
N GLY A 154 -16.30 -19.12 -9.29
CA GLY A 154 -17.48 -18.40 -9.77
C GLY A 154 -17.66 -17.06 -9.05
N GLY A 155 -18.52 -16.19 -9.58
CA GLY A 155 -18.79 -14.88 -9.00
C GLY A 155 -18.99 -13.75 -10.00
N ILE A 156 -19.28 -12.57 -9.45
CA ILE A 156 -19.53 -11.32 -10.17
C ILE A 156 -18.63 -10.23 -9.59
N PHE A 157 -17.98 -9.45 -10.45
CA PHE A 157 -17.21 -8.27 -10.07
C PHE A 157 -17.93 -7.00 -10.51
N VAL A 158 -18.03 -6.01 -9.61
CA VAL A 158 -18.60 -4.69 -9.90
C VAL A 158 -17.65 -3.61 -9.41
N ALA A 159 -17.35 -2.62 -10.27
CA ALA A 159 -16.56 -1.45 -9.92
C ALA A 159 -17.26 -0.17 -10.38
N ALA A 160 -17.18 0.89 -9.55
CA ALA A 160 -17.75 2.22 -9.80
C ALA A 160 -16.78 3.34 -9.36
N ILE A 161 -16.89 4.54 -9.96
CA ILE A 161 -15.98 5.68 -9.73
C ILE A 161 -16.76 6.96 -9.43
N ARG A 162 -16.24 7.81 -8.53
CA ARG A 162 -16.70 9.18 -8.25
C ARG A 162 -15.73 10.23 -8.79
N ARG A 163 -16.22 11.23 -9.54
CA ARG A 163 -15.51 12.50 -9.76
C ARG A 163 -16.12 13.59 -8.87
N HIS A 164 -15.29 14.29 -8.11
CA HIS A 164 -15.67 15.51 -7.39
C HIS A 164 -15.08 16.74 -8.07
N ARG A 165 -15.50 17.92 -7.58
CA ARG A 165 -15.00 19.23 -8.03
C ARG A 165 -13.47 19.25 -8.01
N LEU A 166 -12.88 19.60 -9.15
CA LEU A 166 -11.43 19.71 -9.32
C LEU A 166 -10.92 20.94 -8.55
N LEU A 167 -9.89 20.74 -7.72
CA LEU A 167 -8.97 21.81 -7.32
C LEU A 167 -7.98 22.04 -8.48
N GLU A 168 -7.39 23.24 -8.56
CA GLU A 168 -6.41 23.55 -9.61
C GLU A 168 -5.12 22.73 -9.43
N SER A 169 -4.79 22.38 -8.17
CA SER A 169 -3.68 21.48 -7.86
C SER A 169 -4.01 20.52 -6.69
N PRO A 170 -3.62 19.23 -6.77
CA PRO A 170 -3.75 18.29 -5.66
C PRO A 170 -2.84 18.61 -4.45
N LEU A 171 -1.98 19.63 -4.57
CA LEU A 171 -1.06 20.08 -3.52
C LEU A 171 -1.59 21.29 -2.71
N GLU A 172 -2.74 21.85 -3.07
CA GLU A 172 -3.26 23.08 -2.44
C GLU A 172 -3.93 22.84 -1.09
N ALA A 173 -4.57 21.69 -0.90
CA ALA A 173 -5.33 21.36 0.31
C ALA A 173 -4.99 19.93 0.78
N VAL A 174 -3.69 19.66 0.92
CA VAL A 174 -3.20 18.33 1.32
C VAL A 174 -3.71 17.98 2.71
N GLY A 175 -4.30 16.80 2.86
CA GLY A 175 -4.91 16.35 4.12
C GLY A 175 -6.35 16.84 4.34
N GLU A 176 -6.74 17.95 3.71
CA GLU A 176 -8.09 18.52 3.82
C GLU A 176 -9.02 18.16 2.64
N ALA A 177 -8.45 17.91 1.46
CA ALA A 177 -9.18 17.52 0.27
C ALA A 177 -9.08 16.01 -0.01
N ASP A 178 -10.23 15.42 -0.38
CA ASP A 178 -10.29 14.04 -0.89
C ASP A 178 -9.54 13.95 -2.23
N LEU A 179 -8.54 13.06 -2.33
CA LEU A 179 -7.90 12.71 -3.60
C LEU A 179 -8.73 11.66 -4.35
N SER A 180 -8.93 11.87 -5.65
CA SER A 180 -9.60 10.91 -6.54
C SER A 180 -8.90 10.82 -7.89
N ALA A 181 -8.85 9.62 -8.46
CA ALA A 181 -8.24 9.31 -9.75
C ALA A 181 -9.26 8.62 -10.68
N ASP A 182 -9.06 8.75 -11.99
CA ASP A 182 -9.86 8.01 -12.96
C ASP A 182 -9.40 6.53 -13.00
N VAL A 183 -10.35 5.61 -13.03
CA VAL A 183 -10.04 4.17 -13.17
C VAL A 183 -9.87 3.83 -14.64
N ASN A 184 -8.74 3.21 -14.96
CA ASN A 184 -8.48 2.68 -16.29
C ASN A 184 -9.22 1.33 -16.48
N PHE A 185 -10.41 1.40 -17.07
CA PHE A 185 -11.23 0.21 -17.34
C PHE A 185 -10.66 -0.71 -18.44
N GLY A 186 -9.82 -0.19 -19.35
CA GLY A 186 -9.14 -1.02 -20.36
C GLY A 186 -8.13 -1.97 -19.70
N LEU A 187 -7.31 -1.45 -18.78
CA LEU A 187 -6.39 -2.24 -17.95
C LEU A 187 -7.13 -3.30 -17.12
N LEU A 188 -8.31 -2.96 -16.57
CA LEU A 188 -9.14 -3.93 -15.87
C LEU A 188 -9.60 -5.05 -16.82
N ALA A 189 -10.13 -4.70 -17.99
CA ALA A 189 -10.59 -5.68 -18.98
C ALA A 189 -9.50 -6.69 -19.37
N GLU A 190 -8.27 -6.25 -19.58
CA GLU A 190 -7.13 -7.12 -19.89
C GLU A 190 -6.80 -8.11 -18.76
N CYS A 191 -6.90 -7.68 -17.49
CA CYS A 191 -6.72 -8.58 -16.34
C CYS A 191 -7.75 -9.73 -16.33
N PHE A 192 -8.92 -9.51 -16.91
CA PHE A 192 -10.00 -10.49 -16.99
C PHE A 192 -10.02 -11.27 -18.33
N ALA A 193 -9.39 -10.74 -19.39
CA ALA A 193 -9.40 -11.32 -20.74
C ALA A 193 -8.68 -12.67 -20.86
N SER A 194 -7.70 -12.94 -19.99
CA SER A 194 -6.93 -14.20 -19.99
C SER A 194 -7.69 -15.39 -19.39
N ASN A 195 -8.91 -15.20 -18.89
CA ASN A 195 -9.64 -16.20 -18.12
C ASN A 195 -11.02 -16.53 -18.70
N LEU A 196 -11.68 -17.58 -18.19
CA LEU A 196 -13.09 -17.96 -18.50
C LEU A 196 -14.08 -16.92 -17.94
N PHE A 197 -13.84 -15.64 -18.19
CA PHE A 197 -14.52 -14.51 -17.58
C PHE A 197 -14.84 -13.49 -18.66
N GLN A 198 -16.12 -13.14 -18.75
CA GLN A 198 -16.62 -12.11 -19.63
C GLN A 198 -16.82 -10.84 -18.81
N LEU A 199 -15.99 -9.82 -19.07
CA LEU A 199 -16.26 -8.46 -18.62
C LEU A 199 -17.19 -7.79 -19.62
N THR A 200 -18.23 -7.12 -19.13
CA THR A 200 -19.20 -6.35 -19.92
C THR A 200 -19.28 -4.92 -19.39
N GLY A 201 -19.33 -3.97 -20.30
CA GLY A 201 -19.25 -2.53 -20.02
C GLY A 201 -17.99 -1.90 -20.64
N PRO A 202 -17.65 -0.66 -20.24
CA PRO A 202 -18.35 0.15 -19.24
C PRO A 202 -19.68 0.71 -19.75
N CYS A 203 -20.67 0.81 -18.88
CA CYS A 203 -21.90 1.59 -19.11
C CYS A 203 -21.98 2.77 -18.13
N THR A 204 -22.80 3.78 -18.43
CA THR A 204 -23.00 4.91 -17.52
C THR A 204 -23.88 4.53 -16.33
N GLN A 205 -23.73 5.22 -15.20
CA GLN A 205 -24.57 5.01 -14.02
C GLN A 205 -26.05 5.24 -14.34
N LYS A 206 -26.37 6.25 -15.14
CA LYS A 206 -27.75 6.48 -15.62
C LYS A 206 -28.29 5.23 -16.31
N GLN A 207 -27.58 4.74 -17.34
CA GLN A 207 -28.00 3.55 -18.10
C GLN A 207 -28.18 2.34 -17.19
N PHE A 208 -27.24 2.10 -16.27
CA PHE A 208 -27.31 0.99 -15.33
C PHE A 208 -28.51 1.09 -14.37
N LEU A 209 -28.74 2.27 -13.78
CA LEU A 209 -29.83 2.46 -12.81
C LEU A 209 -31.20 2.40 -13.50
N GLU A 210 -31.31 2.98 -14.70
CA GLU A 210 -32.54 2.93 -15.49
C GLU A 210 -32.82 1.51 -16.00
N SER A 211 -31.82 0.76 -16.45
CA SER A 211 -32.01 -0.62 -16.91
C SER A 211 -32.47 -1.58 -15.81
N TYR A 212 -32.15 -1.28 -14.55
CA TYR A 212 -32.60 -2.06 -13.37
C TYR A 212 -33.79 -1.43 -12.64
N GLY A 213 -34.49 -0.49 -13.27
CA GLY A 213 -35.80 -0.03 -12.84
C GLY A 213 -35.80 0.95 -11.67
N ILE A 214 -34.85 1.89 -11.63
CA ILE A 214 -34.81 2.91 -10.57
C ILE A 214 -36.07 3.79 -10.54
N ARG A 215 -36.71 4.04 -11.69
CA ARG A 215 -37.91 4.89 -11.81
C ARG A 215 -39.15 4.19 -11.24
N GLU A 216 -39.27 2.90 -11.52
CA GLU A 216 -40.31 2.01 -10.98
C GLU A 216 -40.15 1.89 -9.46
N ARG A 217 -38.91 1.76 -8.99
CA ARG A 217 -38.62 1.73 -7.56
C ARG A 217 -38.97 3.07 -6.88
N LEU A 218 -38.67 4.19 -7.52
CA LEU A 218 -39.05 5.52 -7.04
C LEU A 218 -40.57 5.63 -6.92
N ALA A 219 -41.32 5.24 -7.96
CA ALA A 219 -42.78 5.28 -7.95
C ALA A 219 -43.36 4.42 -6.81
N ALA A 220 -42.83 3.21 -6.62
CA ALA A 220 -43.29 2.29 -5.59
C ALA A 220 -43.07 2.81 -4.15
N ILE A 221 -41.93 3.48 -3.90
CA ILE A 221 -41.63 4.05 -2.57
C ILE A 221 -42.41 5.36 -2.37
N SER A 222 -42.50 6.18 -3.40
CA SER A 222 -43.16 7.50 -3.36
C SER A 222 -44.66 7.41 -3.11
N GLY A 223 -45.30 6.32 -3.53
CA GLY A 223 -46.73 6.08 -3.30
C GLY A 223 -47.12 5.90 -1.83
N ARG A 224 -46.15 5.69 -0.93
CA ARG A 224 -46.36 5.53 0.52
C ARG A 224 -45.74 6.66 1.36
N ALA A 225 -45.13 7.64 0.71
CA ALA A 225 -44.34 8.69 1.35
C ALA A 225 -45.12 10.01 1.45
N ASP A 226 -44.79 10.82 2.46
CA ASP A 226 -45.26 12.19 2.55
C ASP A 226 -44.66 13.08 1.45
N GLN A 227 -45.20 14.29 1.29
CA GLN A 227 -44.81 15.20 0.20
C GLN A 227 -43.31 15.53 0.22
N LYS A 228 -42.77 15.84 1.41
CA LYS A 228 -41.36 16.19 1.57
C LYS A 228 -40.44 15.03 1.20
N THR A 229 -40.76 13.83 1.69
CA THR A 229 -39.99 12.62 1.39
C THR A 229 -40.06 12.29 -0.10
N ARG A 230 -41.19 12.54 -0.76
CA ARG A 230 -41.34 12.34 -2.20
C ARG A 230 -40.42 13.26 -3.00
N GLU A 231 -40.43 14.55 -2.68
CA GLU A 231 -39.55 15.55 -3.32
C GLU A 231 -38.07 15.22 -3.10
N ASP A 232 -37.70 14.80 -1.88
CA ASP A 232 -36.34 14.37 -1.56
C ASP A 232 -35.92 13.14 -2.37
N LEU A 233 -36.80 12.15 -2.51
CA LEU A 233 -36.53 10.93 -3.29
C LEU A 233 -36.40 11.24 -4.79
N GLU A 234 -37.27 12.09 -5.33
CA GLU A 234 -37.22 12.54 -6.72
C GLU A 234 -35.91 13.28 -7.02
N SER A 235 -35.52 14.21 -6.14
CA SER A 235 -34.25 14.94 -6.23
C SER A 235 -33.03 14.01 -6.18
N GLN A 236 -33.05 13.01 -5.29
CA GLN A 236 -31.98 12.02 -5.19
C GLN A 236 -31.86 11.15 -6.44
N VAL A 237 -32.98 10.67 -6.99
CA VAL A 237 -32.99 9.87 -8.22
C VAL A 237 -32.58 10.73 -9.42
N PHE A 238 -33.04 11.98 -9.48
CA PHE A 238 -32.60 12.94 -10.49
C PHE A 238 -31.09 13.12 -10.43
N ARG A 239 -30.51 13.31 -9.24
CA ARG A 239 -29.06 13.44 -9.08
C ARG A 239 -28.28 12.22 -9.53
N LEU A 240 -28.80 11.02 -9.25
CA LEU A 240 -28.16 9.75 -9.64
C LEU A 240 -28.24 9.50 -11.16
N THR A 241 -29.25 10.03 -11.85
CA THR A 241 -29.53 9.71 -13.26
C THR A 241 -29.27 10.87 -14.22
N ASN A 242 -29.12 12.11 -13.74
CA ASN A 242 -28.88 13.27 -14.57
C ASN A 242 -27.45 13.27 -15.14
N GLU A 243 -27.33 13.51 -16.45
CA GLU A 243 -26.06 13.47 -17.18
C GLU A 243 -25.09 14.59 -16.80
N ALA A 244 -25.59 15.76 -16.42
CA ALA A 244 -24.77 16.86 -15.91
C ALA A 244 -24.35 16.66 -14.44
N GLN A 245 -24.89 15.63 -13.77
CA GLN A 245 -24.53 15.24 -12.42
C GLN A 245 -23.92 13.82 -12.44
N MET A 246 -24.40 12.89 -11.60
CA MET A 246 -23.74 11.60 -11.43
C MET A 246 -23.98 10.63 -12.60
N GLY A 247 -25.02 10.87 -13.40
CA GLY A 247 -25.51 9.92 -14.40
C GLY A 247 -24.49 9.56 -15.48
N SER A 248 -23.70 10.52 -15.95
CA SER A 248 -22.66 10.30 -16.98
C SER A 248 -21.25 10.14 -16.39
N ILE A 249 -21.01 10.75 -15.23
CA ILE A 249 -19.72 10.76 -14.52
C ILE A 249 -19.36 9.38 -14.02
N TYR A 250 -20.32 8.70 -13.38
CA TYR A 250 -20.10 7.37 -12.82
C TYR A 250 -20.26 6.32 -13.92
N LYS A 251 -19.34 5.36 -13.96
CA LYS A 251 -19.39 4.21 -14.87
C LYS A 251 -19.46 2.91 -14.07
N VAL A 252 -20.08 1.90 -14.67
CA VAL A 252 -20.21 0.56 -14.09
C VAL A 252 -19.68 -0.46 -15.07
N ASN A 253 -18.78 -1.32 -14.59
CA ASN A 253 -18.42 -2.57 -15.24
C ASN A 253 -18.95 -3.74 -14.44
N PHE A 254 -19.36 -4.78 -15.15
CA PHE A 254 -19.77 -6.02 -14.54
C PHE A 254 -19.10 -7.18 -15.26
N GLY A 255 -18.59 -8.12 -14.48
CA GLY A 255 -17.91 -9.28 -15.02
C GLY A 255 -18.47 -10.57 -14.46
N LYS A 256 -18.61 -11.58 -15.32
CA LYS A 256 -19.16 -12.89 -14.96
C LYS A 256 -18.29 -14.00 -15.50
N ARG A 257 -18.18 -15.11 -14.77
CA ARG A 257 -17.62 -16.35 -15.34
C ARG A 257 -18.47 -16.78 -16.54
N ILE A 258 -17.84 -17.18 -17.63
CA ILE A 258 -18.52 -17.80 -18.77
C ILE A 258 -18.92 -19.20 -18.32
N PHE A 259 -20.22 -19.42 -18.14
CA PHE A 259 -20.79 -20.75 -17.99
C PHE A 259 -20.77 -21.39 -19.37
N ILE A 260 -20.01 -22.47 -19.54
CA ILE A 260 -20.07 -23.25 -20.77
C ILE A 260 -21.38 -24.02 -20.70
N PRO A 261 -22.41 -23.67 -21.51
CA PRO A 261 -23.69 -24.37 -21.46
C PRO A 261 -23.46 -25.85 -21.76
N ILE A 262 -24.17 -26.72 -21.01
CA ILE A 262 -24.12 -28.18 -21.17
C ILE A 262 -24.81 -28.54 -22.49
N THR A 263 -24.09 -28.29 -23.56
CA THR A 263 -24.42 -28.66 -24.93
C THR A 263 -23.21 -29.38 -25.48
N THR A 264 -23.44 -30.24 -26.47
CA THR A 264 -22.39 -30.87 -27.28
C THR A 264 -21.35 -29.83 -27.71
N SER A 265 -21.81 -28.66 -28.17
CA SER A 265 -20.98 -27.50 -28.56
C SER A 265 -20.16 -26.89 -27.41
N GLY A 266 -20.68 -26.84 -26.18
CA GLY A 266 -19.97 -26.31 -25.02
C GLY A 266 -18.81 -27.21 -24.59
N ILE A 267 -19.03 -28.53 -24.49
CA ILE A 267 -17.98 -29.50 -24.15
C ILE A 267 -16.91 -29.54 -25.26
N PHE A 268 -17.32 -29.45 -26.53
CA PHE A 268 -16.42 -29.30 -27.66
C PHE A 268 -15.54 -28.04 -27.55
N SER A 269 -16.16 -26.89 -27.26
CA SER A 269 -15.45 -25.61 -27.08
C SER A 269 -14.47 -25.65 -25.90
N PHE A 270 -14.80 -26.38 -24.83
CA PHE A 270 -13.90 -26.60 -23.70
C PHE A 270 -12.68 -27.42 -24.12
N ILE A 271 -12.87 -28.56 -24.80
CA ILE A 271 -11.77 -29.41 -25.27
C ILE A 271 -10.87 -28.63 -26.24
N LEU A 272 -11.44 -27.91 -27.20
CA LEU A 272 -10.69 -27.08 -28.15
C LEU A 272 -9.87 -25.99 -27.45
N ASN A 273 -10.44 -25.30 -26.46
CA ASN A 273 -9.70 -24.27 -25.72
C ASN A 273 -8.66 -24.86 -24.78
N TYR A 274 -8.95 -26.01 -24.17
CA TYR A 274 -8.02 -26.72 -23.30
C TYR A 274 -6.82 -27.23 -24.08
N GLN A 275 -7.04 -27.76 -25.29
CA GLN A 275 -5.97 -28.20 -26.18
C GLN A 275 -5.17 -27.03 -26.77
N ARG A 276 -5.83 -25.94 -27.17
CA ARG A 276 -5.13 -24.70 -27.56
C ARG A 276 -4.25 -24.11 -26.45
N ARG A 277 -4.61 -24.33 -25.19
CA ARG A 277 -3.75 -23.96 -24.04
C ARG A 277 -2.58 -24.92 -23.84
N LEU A 278 -2.72 -26.16 -24.29
CA LEU A 278 -1.68 -27.20 -24.26
C LEU A 278 -0.72 -27.12 -25.45
N ASP A 279 -0.98 -26.30 -26.47
CA ASP A 279 -0.03 -25.95 -27.55
C ASP A 279 1.22 -25.16 -27.07
N ASN A 280 1.49 -25.16 -25.75
CA ASN A 280 2.82 -24.93 -25.21
C ASN A 280 3.63 -26.24 -25.45
N PRO A 281 4.74 -26.23 -26.22
CA PRO A 281 5.35 -27.42 -26.84
C PRO A 281 5.85 -28.55 -25.92
N LYS A 282 5.60 -28.50 -24.60
CA LYS A 282 6.01 -29.52 -23.62
C LYS A 282 4.87 -30.35 -23.03
N SER A 283 3.60 -30.09 -23.36
CA SER A 283 2.48 -30.84 -22.79
C SER A 283 1.48 -31.24 -23.86
N ASN A 284 1.80 -32.28 -24.63
CA ASN A 284 0.81 -33.03 -25.42
C ASN A 284 -0.06 -33.89 -24.47
N GLU A 285 -0.64 -33.25 -23.45
CA GLU A 285 -1.39 -33.94 -22.40
C GLU A 285 -2.78 -34.33 -22.92
N ASN A 286 -2.96 -35.62 -23.07
CA ASN A 286 -4.22 -36.28 -23.40
C ASN A 286 -5.34 -35.84 -22.46
N VAL A 287 -6.44 -35.31 -23.00
CA VAL A 287 -7.59 -34.90 -22.17
C VAL A 287 -8.41 -36.14 -21.82
N ILE A 288 -8.47 -36.48 -20.53
CA ILE A 288 -9.30 -37.58 -20.02
C ILE A 288 -10.61 -37.07 -19.42
N MET A 289 -11.62 -37.94 -19.41
CA MET A 289 -12.96 -37.58 -18.89
C MET A 289 -12.93 -37.12 -17.43
N ALA A 290 -12.02 -37.64 -16.61
CA ALA A 290 -11.87 -37.22 -15.21
C ALA A 290 -11.49 -35.73 -15.10
N ASP A 291 -10.60 -35.25 -15.96
CA ASP A 291 -10.15 -33.86 -15.96
C ASP A 291 -11.28 -32.92 -16.40
N ILE A 292 -12.03 -33.33 -17.42
CA ILE A 292 -13.22 -32.59 -17.87
C ILE A 292 -14.25 -32.53 -16.74
N PHE A 293 -14.56 -33.67 -16.09
CA PHE A 293 -15.51 -33.72 -14.99
C PHE A 293 -15.08 -32.86 -13.78
N ASN A 294 -13.80 -32.91 -13.40
CA ASN A 294 -13.28 -32.13 -12.28
C ASN A 294 -13.28 -30.62 -12.57
N ASN A 295 -12.98 -30.22 -13.80
CA ASN A 295 -13.02 -28.82 -14.24
C ASN A 295 -14.46 -28.28 -14.40
N LEU A 296 -15.46 -29.17 -14.50
CA LEU A 296 -16.87 -28.82 -14.43
C LEU A 296 -17.39 -28.68 -12.99
N HIS A 297 -16.52 -28.88 -11.97
CA HIS A 297 -16.80 -28.67 -10.55
C HIS A 297 -18.12 -29.27 -10.05
N GLY A 298 -18.46 -30.48 -10.50
CA GLY A 298 -19.66 -31.20 -10.06
C GLY A 298 -21.00 -30.64 -10.57
N GLN A 299 -20.97 -29.64 -11.47
CA GLN A 299 -22.18 -29.11 -12.11
C GLN A 299 -22.87 -30.11 -13.04
N VAL A 300 -22.10 -31.09 -13.54
CA VAL A 300 -22.57 -32.16 -14.41
C VAL A 300 -22.18 -33.49 -13.79
N GLY A 301 -23.13 -34.41 -13.63
CA GLY A 301 -22.84 -35.76 -13.18
C GLY A 301 -21.88 -36.47 -14.13
N LYS A 302 -20.96 -37.27 -13.58
CA LYS A 302 -19.92 -37.98 -14.34
C LYS A 302 -20.47 -38.78 -15.54
N THR A 303 -21.66 -39.36 -15.39
CA THR A 303 -22.37 -40.09 -16.45
C THR A 303 -22.83 -39.20 -17.62
N ALA A 304 -23.26 -37.97 -17.35
CA ALA A 304 -23.70 -37.04 -18.39
C ALA A 304 -22.51 -36.48 -19.19
N VAL A 305 -21.36 -36.27 -18.52
CA VAL A 305 -20.09 -35.95 -19.20
C VAL A 305 -19.69 -37.09 -20.14
N ALA A 306 -19.73 -38.34 -19.67
CA ALA A 306 -19.43 -39.50 -20.50
C ALA A 306 -20.32 -39.58 -21.75
N LYS A 307 -21.65 -39.47 -21.58
CA LYS A 307 -22.60 -39.51 -22.70
C LYS A 307 -22.34 -38.41 -23.73
N SER A 308 -22.06 -37.19 -23.26
CA SER A 308 -21.81 -36.06 -24.15
C SER A 308 -20.52 -36.23 -24.96
N LEU A 309 -19.48 -36.78 -24.34
CA LEU A 309 -18.22 -37.11 -25.02
C LEU A 309 -18.42 -38.24 -26.04
N THR A 310 -19.22 -39.26 -25.72
CA THR A 310 -19.61 -40.31 -26.66
C THR A 310 -20.34 -39.72 -27.87
N THR A 311 -21.33 -38.84 -27.65
CA THR A 311 -22.05 -38.17 -28.74
C THR A 311 -21.14 -37.30 -29.61
N LEU A 312 -20.15 -36.63 -29.02
CA LEU A 312 -19.17 -35.83 -29.77
C LEU A 312 -18.26 -36.69 -30.65
N VAL A 313 -17.87 -37.87 -30.16
CA VAL A 313 -17.11 -38.85 -30.94
C VAL A 313 -17.97 -39.43 -32.08
N GLU A 314 -19.23 -39.77 -31.81
CA GLU A 314 -20.18 -40.27 -32.81
C GLU A 314 -20.48 -39.24 -33.90
N LYS A 315 -20.63 -37.96 -33.53
CA LYS A 315 -20.80 -36.85 -34.47
C LYS A 315 -19.52 -36.48 -35.21
N ALA A 316 -18.42 -37.17 -34.95
CA ALA A 316 -17.13 -36.87 -35.55
C ALA A 316 -16.67 -35.42 -35.30
N GLU A 317 -17.09 -34.79 -34.20
CA GLU A 317 -16.60 -33.45 -33.79
C GLU A 317 -15.27 -33.57 -33.03
N ILE A 318 -15.08 -34.65 -32.26
CA ILE A 318 -13.82 -35.00 -31.60
C ILE A 318 -13.43 -36.45 -31.92
N SER A 319 -12.15 -36.77 -31.80
CA SER A 319 -11.63 -38.13 -31.81
C SER A 319 -11.51 -38.65 -30.38
N GLY A 320 -11.97 -39.87 -30.13
CA GLY A 320 -11.82 -40.54 -28.84
C GLY A 320 -11.22 -41.92 -29.03
N LYS A 321 -10.25 -42.29 -28.19
CA LYS A 321 -9.66 -43.63 -28.20
C LYS A 321 -9.55 -44.18 -26.78
N ALA A 322 -9.93 -45.45 -26.62
CA ALA A 322 -9.78 -46.18 -25.37
C ALA A 322 -8.34 -46.67 -25.20
N TYR A 323 -7.75 -46.35 -24.05
CA TYR A 323 -6.47 -46.86 -23.59
C TYR A 323 -6.70 -47.56 -22.24
N GLY A 324 -6.89 -48.89 -22.30
CA GLY A 324 -7.28 -49.68 -21.13
C GLY A 324 -8.65 -49.24 -20.58
N LYS A 325 -8.70 -48.84 -19.29
CA LYS A 325 -9.93 -48.37 -18.63
C LYS A 325 -10.21 -46.87 -18.84
N GLN A 326 -9.29 -46.13 -19.45
CA GLN A 326 -9.41 -44.69 -19.65
C GLN A 326 -9.69 -44.36 -21.12
N TRP A 327 -10.54 -43.37 -21.35
CA TRP A 327 -10.74 -42.78 -22.67
C TRP A 327 -9.99 -41.47 -22.77
N VAL A 328 -9.26 -41.33 -23.86
CA VAL A 328 -8.58 -40.10 -24.25
C VAL A 328 -9.36 -39.46 -25.38
N TYR A 329 -9.59 -38.14 -25.28
CA TYR A 329 -10.31 -37.35 -26.26
C TYR A 329 -9.40 -36.26 -26.84
N VAL A 330 -9.50 -36.04 -28.15
CA VAL A 330 -8.70 -35.08 -28.91
C VAL A 330 -9.58 -34.38 -29.93
N ALA A 331 -9.46 -33.06 -30.12
CA ALA A 331 -10.11 -32.37 -31.22
C ALA A 331 -9.56 -32.83 -32.57
N ARG A 332 -10.44 -32.85 -33.57
CA ARG A 332 -10.12 -33.28 -34.93
C ARG A 332 -9.28 -32.24 -35.68
N GLN A 333 -8.02 -32.57 -35.92
CA GLN A 333 -7.07 -31.71 -36.63
C GLN A 333 -7.21 -31.79 -38.16
N ASP A 334 -7.91 -32.79 -38.68
CA ASP A 334 -8.16 -33.00 -40.11
C ASP A 334 -9.09 -31.95 -40.73
N THR A 335 -9.74 -31.13 -39.91
CA THR A 335 -10.54 -29.99 -40.35
C THR A 335 -9.75 -28.68 -40.38
N LEU A 336 -8.51 -28.68 -39.87
CA LEU A 336 -7.66 -27.50 -39.88
C LEU A 336 -6.98 -27.36 -41.25
N PRO A 337 -6.85 -26.12 -41.77
CA PRO A 337 -6.09 -25.89 -43.00
C PRO A 337 -4.65 -26.38 -42.80
N THR A 338 -4.22 -27.30 -43.65
CA THR A 338 -2.84 -27.79 -43.64
C THR A 338 -1.95 -26.67 -44.18
N PRO A 339 -0.97 -26.17 -43.41
CA PRO A 339 -0.12 -25.08 -43.86
C PRO A 339 0.63 -25.47 -45.13
N SER A 340 0.72 -24.55 -46.10
CA SER A 340 1.54 -24.77 -47.28
C SER A 340 3.04 -24.75 -46.90
N PRO A 341 3.94 -25.27 -47.75
CA PRO A 341 5.39 -25.15 -47.51
C PRO A 341 5.88 -23.70 -47.35
N GLU A 342 5.20 -22.74 -47.99
CA GLU A 342 5.47 -21.31 -47.83
C GLU A 342 5.03 -20.81 -46.45
N ASP A 343 3.84 -21.21 -45.98
CA ASP A 343 3.36 -20.89 -44.64
C ASP A 343 4.25 -21.49 -43.54
N LEU A 344 4.75 -22.72 -43.74
CA LEU A 344 5.68 -23.35 -42.81
C LEU A 344 7.00 -22.56 -42.71
N ASN A 345 7.54 -22.11 -43.84
CA ASN A 345 8.76 -21.29 -43.84
C ASN A 345 8.53 -19.93 -43.16
N LEU A 346 7.35 -19.32 -43.34
CA LEU A 346 6.99 -18.08 -42.64
C LEU A 346 6.85 -18.31 -41.13
N LEU A 347 6.21 -19.40 -40.72
CA LEU A 347 6.08 -19.77 -39.31
C LEU A 347 7.44 -20.08 -38.68
N ASP A 348 8.34 -20.76 -39.39
CA ASP A 348 9.71 -21.02 -38.90
C ASP A 348 10.50 -19.72 -38.74
N ALA A 349 10.36 -18.77 -39.69
CA ALA A 349 10.95 -17.44 -39.56
C ALA A 349 10.37 -16.65 -38.39
N GLU A 350 9.05 -16.75 -38.16
CA GLU A 350 8.38 -16.13 -37.02
C GLU A 350 8.83 -16.75 -35.70
N ILE A 351 8.96 -18.08 -35.63
CA ILE A 351 9.48 -18.80 -34.46
C ILE A 351 10.89 -18.32 -34.14
N GLU A 352 11.76 -18.18 -35.13
CA GLU A 352 13.14 -17.75 -34.91
C GLU A 352 13.22 -16.29 -34.44
N SER A 353 12.37 -15.42 -35.01
CA SER A 353 12.20 -14.04 -34.55
C SER A 353 11.69 -13.97 -33.11
N LEU A 354 10.68 -14.77 -32.77
CA LEU A 354 10.12 -14.84 -31.42
C LEU A 354 11.11 -15.40 -30.41
N LYS A 355 11.90 -16.43 -30.76
CA LYS A 355 12.98 -16.94 -29.90
C LYS A 355 13.99 -15.84 -29.58
N LYS A 356 14.43 -15.10 -30.59
CA LYS A 356 15.36 -13.98 -30.40
C LYS A 356 14.77 -12.92 -29.47
N SER A 357 13.50 -12.55 -29.66
CA SER A 357 12.78 -11.62 -28.79
C SER A 357 12.66 -12.13 -27.34
N VAL A 358 12.42 -13.43 -27.16
CA VAL A 358 12.37 -14.06 -25.83
C VAL A 358 13.74 -13.99 -25.14
N ASP A 359 14.82 -14.30 -25.85
CA ASP A 359 16.17 -14.26 -25.28
C ASP A 359 16.59 -12.83 -24.92
N GLU A 360 16.29 -11.85 -25.78
CA GLU A 360 16.50 -10.43 -25.49
C GLU A 360 15.72 -9.97 -24.24
N LYS A 361 14.44 -10.35 -24.12
CA LYS A 361 13.62 -10.01 -22.94
C LYS A 361 14.09 -10.73 -21.68
N ARG A 362 14.56 -11.97 -21.77
CA ARG A 362 15.14 -12.72 -20.64
C ARG A 362 16.40 -12.06 -20.12
N GLU A 363 17.29 -11.65 -21.02
CA GLU A 363 18.53 -10.95 -20.64
C GLU A 363 18.22 -9.58 -20.01
N ALA A 364 17.29 -8.81 -20.59
CA ALA A 364 16.84 -7.56 -19.99
C ALA A 364 16.26 -7.75 -18.58
N THR A 365 15.48 -8.82 -18.37
CA THR A 365 14.92 -9.17 -17.05
C THR A 365 16.02 -9.49 -16.05
N ARG A 366 17.03 -10.29 -16.46
CA ARG A 366 18.18 -10.65 -15.61
C ARG A 366 18.97 -9.42 -15.17
N GLN A 367 19.21 -8.47 -16.10
CA GLN A 367 19.89 -7.21 -15.80
C GLN A 367 19.11 -6.33 -14.83
N ILE A 368 17.78 -6.22 -15.01
CA ILE A 368 16.93 -5.47 -14.09
C ILE A 368 16.95 -6.09 -12.69
N GLN A 369 16.89 -7.42 -12.60
CA GLN A 369 16.91 -8.12 -11.32
C GLN A 369 18.23 -7.94 -10.57
N SER A 370 19.36 -7.96 -11.28
CA SER A 370 20.68 -7.60 -10.71
C SER A 370 20.70 -6.16 -10.19
N ARG A 371 20.19 -5.19 -10.96
CA ARG A 371 20.11 -3.77 -10.54
C ARG A 371 19.23 -3.57 -9.31
N ILE A 372 18.11 -4.30 -9.22
CA ILE A 372 17.24 -4.27 -8.03
C ILE A 372 18.00 -4.80 -6.81
N GLY A 373 18.71 -5.93 -6.94
CA GLY A 373 19.55 -6.47 -5.87
C GLY A 373 20.58 -5.45 -5.37
N HIS A 374 21.29 -4.79 -6.28
CA HIS A 374 22.25 -3.75 -5.91
C HIS A 374 21.62 -2.54 -5.20
N HIS A 375 20.47 -2.04 -5.69
CA HIS A 375 19.77 -0.92 -5.04
C HIS A 375 19.22 -1.31 -3.67
N HIS A 376 18.71 -2.53 -3.51
CA HIS A 376 18.19 -3.00 -2.23
C HIS A 376 19.31 -3.04 -1.17
N SER A 377 20.48 -3.57 -1.52
CA SER A 377 21.65 -3.56 -0.62
C SER A 377 22.10 -2.13 -0.28
N HIS A 378 22.09 -1.20 -1.24
CA HIS A 378 22.43 0.20 -0.98
C HIS A 378 21.43 0.87 -0.02
N ASN A 379 20.13 0.69 -0.24
CA ASN A 379 19.09 1.26 0.61
C ASN A 379 19.10 0.70 2.02
N ILE A 380 19.43 -0.59 2.20
CA ILE A 380 19.64 -1.19 3.53
C ILE A 380 20.81 -0.53 4.26
N LEU A 381 21.93 -0.29 3.56
CA LEU A 381 23.08 0.39 4.15
C LEU A 381 22.76 1.83 4.55
N GLU A 382 22.02 2.55 3.70
CA GLU A 382 21.59 3.93 3.96
C GLU A 382 20.59 4.00 5.12
N LEU A 383 19.61 3.08 5.18
CA LEU A 383 18.68 2.96 6.31
C LEU A 383 19.41 2.65 7.62
N ASN A 384 20.37 1.73 7.60
CA ASN A 384 21.16 1.42 8.78
C ASN A 384 22.01 2.63 9.23
N SER A 385 22.53 3.42 8.29
CA SER A 385 23.24 4.66 8.60
C SER A 385 22.32 5.71 9.23
N LEU A 386 21.11 5.87 8.70
CA LEU A 386 20.11 6.82 9.22
C LEU A 386 19.57 6.40 10.57
N ASN A 387 19.34 5.11 10.78
CA ASN A 387 18.86 4.57 12.06
C ASN A 387 19.89 4.71 13.19
N ASN A 388 21.18 4.79 12.83
CA ASN A 388 22.27 5.08 13.76
C ASN A 388 22.59 6.58 13.89
N SER A 389 21.87 7.45 13.17
CA SER A 389 22.02 8.90 13.27
C SER A 389 21.10 9.48 14.37
N LEU A 390 21.46 10.63 14.93
CA LEU A 390 20.63 11.30 15.93
C LEU A 390 19.31 11.73 15.28
N THR A 391 18.19 11.52 15.98
CA THR A 391 16.89 11.99 15.50
C THR A 391 16.80 13.52 15.50
N ASN A 392 15.91 14.08 14.67
CA ASN A 392 15.70 15.52 14.57
C ASN A 392 15.35 16.16 15.93
N GLU A 393 14.59 15.46 16.76
CA GLU A 393 14.24 15.92 18.11
C GLU A 393 15.46 16.03 19.02
N VAL A 394 16.34 15.03 18.99
CA VAL A 394 17.57 15.03 19.79
C VAL A 394 18.56 16.09 19.26
N MET A 395 18.65 16.27 17.94
CA MET A 395 19.45 17.35 17.34
C MET A 395 18.94 18.74 17.72
N ALA A 396 17.62 18.96 17.69
CA ALA A 396 17.03 20.23 18.09
C ALA A 396 17.31 20.55 19.57
N LYS A 397 17.16 19.55 20.44
CA LYS A 397 17.52 19.69 21.86
C LYS A 397 19.01 20.01 22.04
N ARG A 398 19.90 19.35 21.30
CA ARG A 398 21.34 19.60 21.38
C ARG A 398 21.73 20.99 20.87
N ILE A 399 21.08 21.47 19.81
CA ILE A 399 21.26 22.83 19.29
C ILE A 399 20.81 23.85 20.35
N GLN A 400 19.68 23.61 21.03
CA GLN A 400 19.22 24.48 22.10
C GLN A 400 20.23 24.55 23.25
N GLU A 401 20.69 23.40 23.76
CA GLU A 401 21.71 23.33 24.82
C GLU A 401 22.99 24.09 24.45
N LEU A 402 23.52 23.87 23.23
CA LEU A 402 24.72 24.55 22.74
C LEU A 402 24.49 26.06 22.55
N THR A 403 23.28 26.48 22.20
CA THR A 403 22.94 27.91 22.05
C THR A 403 22.90 28.59 23.42
N GLU A 404 22.35 27.91 24.43
CA GLU A 404 22.36 28.37 25.82
C GLU A 404 23.79 28.44 26.38
N GLU A 405 24.61 27.40 26.17
CA GLU A 405 26.03 27.40 26.55
C GLU A 405 26.79 28.55 25.87
N ASN A 406 26.63 28.73 24.55
CA ASN A 406 27.26 29.83 23.83
C ASN A 406 26.83 31.20 24.36
N ALA A 407 25.54 31.37 24.70
CA ALA A 407 25.07 32.61 25.32
C ALA A 407 25.75 32.87 26.68
N THR A 408 25.98 31.84 27.49
CA THR A 408 26.73 31.99 28.75
C THR A 408 28.20 32.35 28.51
N PHE A 409 28.85 31.73 27.52
CA PHE A 409 30.23 32.04 27.18
C PHE A 409 30.39 33.44 26.62
N ILE A 410 29.47 33.91 25.78
CA ILE A 410 29.45 35.27 25.25
C ILE A 410 29.35 36.28 26.40
N LYS A 411 28.40 36.09 27.34
CA LYS A 411 28.28 36.96 28.53
C LYS A 411 29.55 36.99 29.37
N ARG A 412 30.16 35.81 29.61
CA ARG A 412 31.42 35.72 30.35
C ARG A 412 32.57 36.43 29.62
N LEU A 413 32.60 36.31 28.30
CA LEU A 413 33.62 36.90 27.45
C LEU A 413 33.45 38.43 27.35
N GLU A 414 32.23 38.96 27.36
CA GLU A 414 31.94 40.39 27.50
C GLU A 414 32.42 40.96 28.84
N LEU A 415 32.17 40.26 29.95
CA LEU A 415 32.67 40.65 31.28
C LEU A 415 34.21 40.69 31.34
N LEU A 416 34.87 39.75 30.68
CA LEU A 416 36.33 39.70 30.60
C LEU A 416 36.90 40.77 29.64
N ARG A 417 36.23 41.02 28.50
CA ARG A 417 36.65 42.02 27.50
C ARG A 417 36.44 43.46 27.95
N THR A 418 35.41 43.73 28.75
CA THR A 418 35.15 45.06 29.33
C THR A 418 36.13 45.43 30.44
N GLY A 419 37.06 44.53 30.80
CA GLY A 419 38.20 44.85 31.66
C GLY A 419 37.84 45.22 33.10
N THR A 420 36.62 44.92 33.56
CA THR A 420 36.16 45.36 34.88
C THR A 420 36.48 44.33 35.96
N ARG A 421 37.77 44.03 36.18
CA ARG A 421 38.24 43.68 37.53
C ARG A 421 38.49 44.98 38.29
N ARG A 422 37.42 45.64 38.72
CA ARG A 422 37.53 46.66 39.78
C ARG A 422 37.65 45.89 41.09
N VAL A 423 38.86 45.72 41.60
CA VAL A 423 39.00 45.56 43.05
C VAL A 423 38.33 46.80 43.65
N ASP A 424 37.30 46.61 44.47
CA ASP A 424 36.58 47.71 45.11
C ASP A 424 37.63 48.61 45.79
N PRO A 425 37.69 49.93 45.50
CA PRO A 425 38.66 50.84 46.11
C PRO A 425 38.65 50.77 47.64
N VAL A 426 37.49 50.48 48.24
CA VAL A 426 37.33 50.31 49.68
C VAL A 426 37.95 49.01 50.17
N GLU A 427 37.77 47.90 49.44
CA GLU A 427 38.41 46.62 49.79
C GLU A 427 39.92 46.67 49.56
N LYS A 428 40.37 47.31 48.48
CA LYS A 428 41.80 47.52 48.22
C LYS A 428 42.45 48.31 49.36
N ALA A 429 41.84 49.43 49.76
CA ALA A 429 42.36 50.22 50.87
C ALA A 429 42.37 49.45 52.20
N LYS A 430 41.39 48.58 52.45
CA LYS A 430 41.39 47.69 53.63
C LYS A 430 42.54 46.68 53.57
N VAL A 431 42.74 46.03 52.43
CA VAL A 431 43.83 45.06 52.24
C VAL A 431 45.19 45.74 52.35
N ASP A 432 45.37 46.90 51.74
CA ASP A 432 46.62 47.68 51.82
C ASP A 432 46.92 48.10 53.26
N LYS A 433 45.90 48.54 54.01
CA LYS A 433 46.05 48.90 55.43
C LYS A 433 46.39 47.70 56.32
N MET A 434 45.79 46.54 56.04
CA MET A 434 46.11 45.28 56.74
C MET A 434 47.53 44.81 56.43
N TYR A 435 47.97 44.93 55.17
CA TYR A 435 49.32 44.62 54.76
C TYR A 435 50.33 45.52 55.47
N GLU A 436 50.11 46.85 55.50
CA GLU A 436 50.96 47.79 56.22
C GLU A 436 51.05 47.49 57.73
N LEU A 437 49.92 47.14 58.36
CA LEU A 437 49.88 46.76 59.77
C LEU A 437 50.73 45.50 60.02
N HIS A 438 50.51 44.44 59.26
CA HIS A 438 51.24 43.19 59.44
C HIS A 438 52.73 43.33 59.09
N CYS A 439 53.11 44.14 58.11
CA CYS A 439 54.50 44.46 57.85
C CYS A 439 55.16 45.19 59.03
N LYS A 440 54.46 46.13 59.68
CA LYS A 440 54.96 46.81 60.89
C LYS A 440 55.13 45.85 62.05
N GLU A 441 54.12 45.02 62.32
CA GLU A 441 54.18 44.02 63.39
C GLU A 441 55.30 43.00 63.14
N TRP A 442 55.44 42.51 61.90
CA TRP A 442 56.49 41.58 61.52
C TRP A 442 57.88 42.19 61.74
N LYS A 443 58.12 43.44 61.32
CA LYS A 443 59.40 44.14 61.57
C LYS A 443 59.69 44.26 63.07
N SER A 444 58.68 44.61 63.87
CA SER A 444 58.83 44.71 65.33
C SER A 444 59.14 43.37 65.98
N ARG A 445 58.41 42.31 65.60
CA ARG A 445 58.63 40.95 66.12
C ARG A 445 59.97 40.39 65.69
N LYS A 446 60.37 40.59 64.43
CA LYS A 446 61.70 40.20 63.92
C LYS A 446 62.82 40.88 64.71
N ARG A 447 62.68 42.18 65.03
CA ARG A 447 63.64 42.89 65.89
C ARG A 447 63.70 42.29 67.29
N MET A 448 62.56 42.06 67.94
CA MET A 448 62.51 41.44 69.27
C MET A 448 63.12 40.03 69.29
N CYS A 449 62.81 39.19 68.30
CA CYS A 449 63.42 37.86 68.18
C CYS A 449 64.94 37.96 67.99
N LYS A 450 65.42 38.92 67.20
CA LYS A 450 66.85 39.15 67.03
C LYS A 450 67.50 39.59 68.35
N GLU A 451 66.91 40.54 69.08
CA GLU A 451 67.39 40.99 70.39
C GLU A 451 67.44 39.83 71.41
N MET A 452 66.43 38.96 71.42
CA MET A 452 66.42 37.77 72.27
C MET A 452 67.50 36.76 71.87
N LEU A 453 67.69 36.52 70.57
CA LEU A 453 68.74 35.64 70.06
C LEU A 453 70.13 36.18 70.40
N ASP A 454 70.35 37.48 70.21
CA ASP A 454 71.61 38.15 70.56
C ASP A 454 71.88 38.00 72.07
N ALA A 455 70.89 38.22 72.92
CA ALA A 455 71.04 38.06 74.38
C ALA A 455 71.31 36.61 74.84
N ILE A 456 70.68 35.62 74.19
CA ILE A 456 70.93 34.19 74.50
C ILE A 456 72.32 33.77 74.04
N THR A 457 72.76 34.27 72.88
CA THR A 457 74.03 33.87 72.26
C THR A 457 75.24 34.63 72.79
N GLU A 458 75.05 35.74 73.50
CA GLU A 458 76.10 36.56 74.10
C GLU A 458 77.08 35.77 74.99
N ASN A 459 76.61 34.70 75.65
CA ASN A 459 77.42 33.85 76.54
C ASN A 459 77.61 32.42 76.02
N LEU A 460 77.25 32.14 74.77
CA LEU A 460 77.43 30.83 74.16
C LEU A 460 78.72 30.78 73.33
N PRO A 461 79.42 29.62 73.27
CA PRO A 461 80.64 29.46 72.47
C PRO A 461 80.39 29.41 70.96
N GLN A 462 79.12 29.35 70.52
CA GLN A 462 78.73 29.26 69.11
C GLN A 462 78.13 30.57 68.59
N SER A 463 78.29 30.84 67.29
CA SER A 463 77.76 32.06 66.66
C SER A 463 76.23 32.05 66.58
N PRO A 464 75.56 33.23 66.54
CA PRO A 464 74.10 33.31 66.46
C PRO A 464 73.50 32.57 65.25
N SER A 465 74.22 32.55 64.11
CA SER A 465 73.77 31.84 62.91
C SER A 465 73.79 30.32 63.07
N ALA A 466 74.83 29.79 63.70
CA ALA A 466 74.94 28.35 63.97
C ALA A 466 73.88 27.88 64.97
N PHE A 467 73.59 28.72 65.98
CA PHE A 467 72.53 28.45 66.95
C PHE A 467 71.12 28.46 66.32
N MET A 468 70.85 29.38 65.39
CA MET A 468 69.59 29.40 64.65
C MET A 468 69.41 28.15 63.77
N GLU A 469 70.48 27.66 63.13
CA GLU A 469 70.45 26.44 62.32
C GLU A 469 70.21 25.18 63.18
N GLU A 470 70.84 25.09 64.35
CA GLU A 470 70.60 24.01 65.32
C GLU A 470 69.12 23.96 65.79
N LEU A 471 68.52 25.13 66.02
CA LEU A 471 67.11 25.25 66.40
C LEU A 471 66.14 25.07 65.22
N GLY A 472 66.65 24.89 64.00
CA GLY A 472 65.82 24.81 62.78
C GLY A 472 65.06 26.10 62.46
N MET A 473 65.58 27.26 62.88
CA MET A 473 64.95 28.55 62.62
C MET A 473 65.31 29.06 61.21
N GLU A 474 64.32 29.12 60.33
CA GLU A 474 64.46 29.71 59.01
C GLU A 474 64.17 31.22 59.04
N THR A 475 64.98 32.00 58.33
CA THR A 475 64.76 33.45 58.18
C THR A 475 64.11 33.76 56.84
N ASP A 476 63.04 34.55 56.85
CA ASP A 476 62.38 34.98 55.62
C ASP A 476 63.26 36.03 54.88
N PRO A 477 63.67 35.77 53.62
CA PRO A 477 64.48 36.69 52.81
C PRO A 477 63.69 37.91 52.29
N VAL A 478 62.37 37.94 52.42
CA VAL A 478 61.53 39.02 51.87
C VAL A 478 61.41 40.18 52.86
N GLY A 479 62.34 41.15 52.76
CA GLY A 479 62.26 42.39 53.54
C GLY A 479 63.35 43.44 53.33
N THR A 480 64.26 43.22 52.38
CA THR A 480 65.36 44.13 52.03
C THR A 480 65.22 44.70 50.61
N LYS A 481 64.05 45.28 50.31
CA LYS A 481 63.92 46.33 49.30
C LYS A 481 63.10 47.47 49.85
#